data_AF-A0A1C5THT7-F1
#
_entry.id   AF-A0A1C5THT7-F1
#
_cell.length_a   1.000
_cell.length_b   1.000
_cell.length_c   1.000
_cell.angle_alpha   90.00
_cell.angle_beta   90.00
_cell.angle_gamma   90.00
#
_symmetry.space_group_name_H-M   'P 1'
#
loop_
_entity.id
_entity.type
_entity.pdbx_description
1 polymer ?
#
loop_
_entity_poly.entity_id
_entity_poly.type
_entity_poly.pdbx_seq_one_letter_code
_entity_poly.pdbx_strand_id
1 'polypeptide(L)'
;MINVFLHSPEDSEVFVGHAGILLQIKNELLFIEKYAPTLPFQVSKFKNRLELKGYLMDRLDNDTSGNGSSKPIIMENNNLIN
;
A
#
# COMPACT_ATOMS: atom_id res chain seq x y z
N MET A 1 -6.58 -9.18 -2.04
CA MET A 1 -6.76 -7.84 -1.45
C MET A 1 -5.44 -7.39 -0.87
N ILE A 2 -5.07 -6.14 -1.12
CA ILE A 2 -3.89 -5.48 -0.55
C ILE A 2 -4.37 -4.49 0.49
N ASN A 3 -3.74 -4.51 1.66
CA ASN A 3 -3.93 -3.50 2.72
C ASN A 3 -2.59 -2.88 3.04
N VAL A 4 -2.57 -1.56 3.19
CA VAL A 4 -1.43 -0.80 3.67
C VAL A 4 -1.81 -0.20 5.01
N PHE A 5 -1.10 -0.64 6.04
CA PHE A 5 -1.25 -0.12 7.38
C PHE A 5 -0.27 1.02 7.57
N LEU A 6 -0.78 2.15 8.06
CA LEU A 6 -0.02 3.34 8.39
C LEU A 6 0.02 3.52 9.89
N HIS A 7 1.10 4.12 10.37
CA HIS A 7 1.26 4.49 11.77
C HIS A 7 0.75 5.91 11.98
N SER A 8 -0.05 6.12 13.02
CA SER A 8 -0.33 7.46 13.55
C SER A 8 0.55 7.65 14.79
N PRO A 9 1.65 8.42 14.70
CA PRO A 9 2.54 8.65 15.83
C PRO A 9 1.84 9.38 16.97
N GLU A 10 0.96 10.33 16.66
CA GLU A 10 0.23 11.10 17.68
C GLU A 10 -0.66 10.21 18.57
N ASP A 11 -1.29 9.20 17.99
CA ASP A 11 -2.24 8.34 18.69
C ASP A 11 -1.61 6.99 19.11
N SER A 12 -0.36 6.73 18.70
CA SER A 12 0.31 5.43 18.91
C SER A 12 -0.48 4.25 18.35
N GLU A 13 -1.18 4.46 17.24
CA GLU A 13 -2.05 3.47 16.59
C GLU A 13 -1.55 3.07 15.20
N VAL A 14 -1.98 1.88 14.76
CA VAL A 14 -1.79 1.39 13.40
C VAL A 14 -3.15 1.11 12.80
N PHE A 15 -3.43 1.71 11.64
CA PHE A 15 -4.72 1.60 10.97
C PHE A 15 -4.55 1.35 9.48
N VAL A 16 -5.60 0.85 8.81
CA VAL A 16 -5.59 0.66 7.35
C VAL A 16 -5.74 2.03 6.68
N GLY A 17 -4.63 2.59 6.22
CA GLY A 17 -4.61 3.88 5.52
C GLY A 17 -4.91 3.78 4.03
N HIS A 18 -4.72 2.59 3.44
CA HIS A 18 -5.02 2.36 2.03
C HIS A 18 -5.36 0.89 1.76
N ALA A 19 -6.24 0.64 0.78
CA ALA A 19 -6.60 -0.70 0.36
C ALA A 19 -6.88 -0.76 -1.16
N GLY A 20 -6.62 -1.92 -1.75
CA GLY A 20 -6.89 -2.19 -3.16
C GLY A 20 -7.01 -3.67 -3.50
N ILE A 21 -7.35 -3.96 -4.75
CA ILE A 21 -7.49 -5.33 -5.26
C ILE A 21 -6.31 -5.63 -6.17
N LEU A 22 -5.60 -6.73 -5.88
CA LEU A 22 -4.56 -7.27 -6.73
C LEU A 22 -5.12 -8.44 -7.54
N LEU A 23 -4.97 -8.37 -8.86
CA LEU A 23 -5.35 -9.42 -9.80
C LEU A 23 -4.09 -9.98 -10.46
N GLN A 24 -3.96 -11.29 -10.50
CA GLN A 24 -2.96 -11.97 -11.32
C GLN A 24 -3.53 -12.14 -12.74
N ILE A 25 -2.85 -11.59 -13.74
CA ILE A 25 -3.21 -11.78 -15.15
C ILE A 25 -1.99 -12.32 -15.90
N LYS A 26 -2.05 -13.60 -16.29
CA LYS A 26 -0.91 -14.32 -16.87
C LYS A 26 0.32 -14.17 -15.95
N ASN A 27 1.38 -13.52 -16.45
CA ASN A 27 2.65 -13.33 -15.74
C ASN A 27 2.79 -11.92 -15.16
N GLU A 28 1.70 -11.15 -15.10
CA GLU A 28 1.69 -9.77 -14.62
C GLU A 28 0.64 -9.59 -13.52
N LEU A 29 0.74 -8.47 -12.82
CA LEU A 29 -0.18 -8.05 -11.77
C LEU A 29 -0.88 -6.77 -12.19
N LEU A 30 -2.21 -6.73 -11.99
CA LEU A 30 -2.97 -5.49 -12.02
C LEU A 30 -3.39 -5.12 -10.61
N PHE A 31 -3.06 -3.91 -10.19
CA PHE A 31 -3.51 -3.34 -8.93
C PHE A 31 -4.57 -2.29 -9.19
N ILE A 32 -5.73 -2.48 -8.56
CA ILE A 32 -6.89 -1.59 -8.67
C ILE A 32 -7.08 -0.91 -7.32
N GLU A 33 -7.09 0.42 -7.33
CA GLU A 33 -7.16 1.22 -6.11
C GLU A 33 -7.98 2.50 -6.31
N LYS A 34 -8.53 3.04 -5.22
CA LYS A 34 -8.96 4.43 -5.15
C LYS A 34 -7.71 5.26 -4.86
N TYR A 35 -7.21 6.01 -5.83
CA TYR A 35 -5.91 6.67 -5.69
C TYR A 35 -5.92 7.64 -4.50
N ALA A 36 -6.85 8.59 -4.44
CA ALA A 36 -7.04 9.45 -3.27
C ALA A 36 -8.54 9.76 -3.08
N PRO A 37 -8.98 10.32 -1.93
CA PRO A 37 -10.40 10.60 -1.69
C PRO A 37 -11.09 11.35 -2.84
N THR A 38 -10.40 12.36 -3.40
CA THR A 38 -10.89 13.21 -4.49
C THR A 38 -10.50 12.73 -5.89
N LEU A 39 -9.65 11.69 -6.01
CA LEU A 39 -9.12 11.21 -7.29
C LEU A 39 -9.87 9.95 -7.74
N PRO A 40 -9.88 9.62 -9.05
CA PRO A 40 -10.60 8.46 -9.55
C PRO A 40 -9.99 7.14 -9.06
N PHE A 41 -10.70 6.05 -9.33
CA PHE A 41 -10.08 4.73 -9.29
C PHE A 41 -9.10 4.60 -10.46
N GLN A 42 -8.01 3.89 -10.22
CA GLN A 42 -7.01 3.62 -11.24
C GLN A 42 -6.63 2.15 -11.28
N VAL A 43 -5.99 1.76 -12.38
CA VAL A 43 -5.37 0.45 -12.54
C VAL A 43 -3.91 0.64 -12.91
N SER A 44 -3.01 0.05 -12.14
CA SER A 44 -1.58 0.04 -12.39
C SER A 44 -1.09 -1.38 -12.62
N LYS A 45 -0.09 -1.53 -13.50
CA LYS A 45 0.47 -2.83 -13.85
C LYS A 45 1.86 -2.98 -13.23
N PHE A 46 2.13 -4.16 -12.68
CA PHE A 46 3.41 -4.52 -12.07
C PHE A 46 3.85 -5.90 -12.57
N LYS A 47 5.17 -6.14 -12.65
CA LYS A 47 5.70 -7.46 -13.00
C LYS A 47 5.58 -8.44 -11.85
N ASN A 48 5.72 -7.97 -10.61
CA ASN A 48 5.73 -8.80 -9.42
C ASN A 48 5.34 -7.99 -8.16
N ARG A 49 5.19 -8.69 -7.04
CA ARG A 49 4.78 -8.12 -5.75
C ARG A 49 5.83 -7.17 -5.16
N LEU A 50 7.10 -7.34 -5.52
CA LEU A 50 8.18 -6.46 -5.07
C LEU A 50 8.06 -5.07 -5.71
N GLU A 51 7.76 -4.99 -7.01
CA GLU A 51 7.49 -3.72 -7.69
C GLU A 51 6.24 -3.02 -7.12
N LEU A 52 5.16 -3.77 -6.87
CA LEU A 52 3.96 -3.24 -6.20
C LEU A 52 4.28 -2.72 -4.80
N LYS A 53 5.04 -3.47 -4.01
CA LYS A 53 5.47 -3.08 -2.67
C LYS A 53 6.28 -1.80 -2.70
N GLY A 54 7.25 -1.69 -3.62
CA GLY A 54 8.03 -0.47 -3.81
C GLY A 54 7.16 0.73 -4.14
N TYR A 55 6.24 0.58 -5.10
CA TYR A 55 5.27 1.63 -5.44
C TYR A 55 4.45 2.12 -4.24
N LEU A 56 3.91 1.19 -3.44
CA LEU A 56 3.10 1.53 -2.27
C LEU A 56 3.93 2.18 -1.16
N MET A 57 5.18 1.72 -0.95
CA MET A 57 6.10 2.35 -0.01
C MET A 57 6.41 3.78 -0.44
N ASP A 58 6.89 3.98 -1.67
CA ASP A 58 7.27 5.30 -2.19
C ASP A 58 6.12 6.32 -2.12
N ARG A 59 4.89 5.84 -2.29
CA ARG A 59 3.68 6.66 -2.31
C ARG A 59 3.10 6.97 -0.93
N LEU A 60 3.20 6.04 0.01
CA LEU A 60 2.44 6.08 1.27
C LEU A 60 3.33 6.25 2.50
N ASP A 61 4.64 6.10 2.36
CA ASP A 61 5.65 6.43 3.37
C ASP A 61 5.87 7.95 3.44
N ASN A 62 4.79 8.67 3.75
CA ASN A 62 4.75 10.14 3.72
C ASN A 62 5.20 10.79 5.03
N ASP A 63 5.41 9.98 6.08
CA ASP A 63 5.79 10.48 7.39
C ASP A 63 7.28 10.82 7.44
N THR A 64 7.58 12.03 6.98
CA THR A 64 8.90 12.65 6.95
C THR A 64 9.22 13.44 8.21
N SER A 65 8.30 13.46 9.18
CA SER A 65 8.40 14.30 10.38
C SER A 65 9.61 13.95 11.27
N GLY A 66 10.13 12.72 11.16
CA GLY A 66 11.24 12.23 11.96
C GLY A 66 10.83 11.77 13.37
N ASN A 67 9.53 11.72 13.64
CA ASN A 67 8.95 11.49 14.97
C ASN A 67 8.97 10.01 15.41
N GLY A 68 9.68 9.13 14.70
CA GLY A 68 9.73 7.70 14.99
C GLY A 68 8.61 6.85 14.37
N SER A 69 7.91 7.38 13.37
CA SER A 69 6.87 6.63 12.65
C SER A 69 7.44 5.40 11.95
N SER A 70 6.82 4.24 12.16
CA SER A 70 7.23 3.00 11.49
C SER A 70 6.89 3.04 10.00
N LYS A 71 7.70 2.38 9.17
CA LYS A 71 7.38 2.18 7.75
C LYS A 71 6.00 1.53 7.57
N PRO A 72 5.28 1.83 6.47
CA PRO A 72 4.02 1.17 6.16
C PRO A 72 4.13 -0.36 6.18
N ILE A 73 3.11 -1.05 6.71
CA ILE A 73 3.03 -2.52 6.67
C ILE A 73 2.13 -2.89 5.50
N ILE A 74 2.63 -3.69 4.56
CA ILE A 74 1.91 -4.05 3.33
C ILE A 74 1.55 -5.54 3.38
N MET A 75 0.26 -5.85 3.31
CA MET A 75 -0.26 -7.21 3.40
C MET A 75 -1.07 -7.60 2.16
N GLU A 76 -0.95 -8.85 1.70
CA GLU A 76 -1.79 -9.51 0.71
C GLU A 76 -2.58 -10.65 1.38
N ASN A 77 -3.92 -10.55 1.43
CA ASN A 77 -4.79 -11.61 1.98
C ASN A 77 -4.30 -12.16 3.34
N ASN A 78 -4.01 -11.28 4.29
CA ASN A 78 -3.51 -11.60 5.63
C ASN A 78 -2.03 -12.04 5.72
N ASN A 79 -1.29 -12.06 4.61
CA ASN A 79 0.14 -12.36 4.62
C ASN A 79 0.96 -11.09 4.40
N LEU A 80 2.05 -10.94 5.14
CA LEU A 80 3.01 -9.86 4.91
C LEU A 80 3.67 -10.03 3.54
N ILE A 81 3.77 -8.95 2.76
CA ILE A 81 4.55 -8.95 1.52
C ILE A 81 6.01 -8.68 1.86
N ASN A 82 6.86 -9.69 1.68
CA ASN A 82 8.32 -9.56 1.85
C ASN A 82 8.98 -8.91 0.64
#